data_AF-A0A353H3T3-F1
#
_entry.id   AF-A0A353H3T3-F1
#
_cell.length_a   1.000
_cell.length_b   1.000
_cell.length_c   1.000
_cell.angle_alpha   90.00
_cell.angle_beta   90.00
_cell.angle_gamma   90.00
#
_symmetry.space_group_name_H-M   'P 1'
#
loop_
_entity.id
_entity.type
_entity.pdbx_description
1 polymer ?
#
loop_
_entity_poly.entity_id
_entity_poly.type
_entity_poly.pdbx_seq_one_letter_code
_entity_poly.pdbx_strand_id
1 'polypeptide(L)'
;FPFGSGFGLENFLKRVNVEKILPWVAKSMPLEDLRDALYQKTLSPTSIPESREALDIELAVARVMLREMVRELRLRGTLTARGYDPILVSGSTLTRAASPQQTLLTLLDGIQPAGITTLILDKHSIIQSLGVAGLIQPYLPVQVLESTAFTSLATVVSLVSESPLGKEILNARLEYENGKFVEVTVSHGSIIALPLRPGESGKLYLEPQHRTRIEASGLVEDFYKVNGGILGLVIDARGRPLEMPSNDKQRDAMVAGWVTALGG
;
A
#
# COMPACT_ATOMS: atom_id res chain seq x y z
N PHE A 1 -9.03 -20.97 3.09
CA PHE A 1 -8.83 -19.85 2.15
C PHE A 1 -10.06 -19.79 1.29
N PRO A 2 -10.86 -18.74 1.41
CA PRO A 2 -10.41 -17.34 1.35
C PRO A 2 -10.79 -16.49 2.58
N PHE A 3 -9.91 -15.56 2.95
CA PHE A 3 -10.31 -14.39 3.73
C PHE A 3 -10.88 -13.35 2.77
N GLY A 4 -11.81 -12.53 3.26
CA GLY A 4 -12.35 -11.41 2.50
C GLY A 4 -13.06 -10.45 3.43
N SER A 5 -13.03 -9.15 3.15
CA SER A 5 -13.68 -8.12 3.95
C SER A 5 -15.21 -8.13 3.88
N GLY A 6 -15.78 -8.86 2.90
CA GLY A 6 -17.22 -9.14 2.80
C GLY A 6 -17.55 -10.55 3.32
N PHE A 7 -17.95 -11.46 2.42
CA PHE A 7 -18.42 -12.81 2.80
C PHE A 7 -17.40 -13.67 3.56
N GLY A 8 -16.10 -13.34 3.47
CA GLY A 8 -15.04 -14.04 4.18
C GLY A 8 -14.73 -13.48 5.57
N LEU A 9 -15.42 -12.42 6.02
CA LEU A 9 -15.00 -11.64 7.18
C LEU A 9 -15.17 -12.44 8.47
N GLU A 10 -16.31 -13.11 8.65
CA GLU A 10 -16.56 -13.94 9.83
C GLU A 10 -15.50 -15.04 9.99
N ASN A 11 -15.12 -15.69 8.88
CA ASN A 11 -14.06 -16.70 8.87
C ASN A 11 -12.68 -16.13 9.23
N PHE A 12 -12.42 -14.88 8.86
CA PHE A 12 -11.21 -14.17 9.25
C PHE A 12 -11.23 -13.81 10.74
N LEU A 13 -12.34 -13.26 11.25
CA LEU A 13 -12.50 -12.88 12.66
C LEU A 13 -12.37 -14.08 13.61
N LYS A 14 -12.81 -15.28 13.19
CA LYS A 14 -12.62 -16.53 13.94
C LYS A 14 -11.14 -16.95 14.10
N ARG A 15 -10.22 -16.39 13.30
CA ARG A 15 -8.80 -16.80 13.25
C ARG A 15 -7.82 -15.72 13.68
N VAL A 16 -8.24 -14.46 13.71
CA VAL A 16 -7.42 -13.33 14.11
C VAL A 16 -7.84 -12.84 15.50
N ASN A 17 -6.88 -12.43 16.33
CA ASN A 17 -7.22 -11.64 17.51
C ASN A 17 -7.64 -10.23 17.05
N VAL A 18 -8.90 -9.86 17.32
CA VAL A 18 -9.47 -8.53 16.98
C VAL A 18 -8.65 -7.38 17.59
N GLU A 19 -7.97 -7.59 18.71
CA GLU A 19 -7.06 -6.60 19.30
C GLU A 19 -5.92 -6.18 18.35
N LYS A 20 -5.55 -7.03 17.38
CA LYS A 20 -4.57 -6.66 16.34
C LYS A 20 -5.09 -5.58 15.37
N ILE A 21 -6.41 -5.40 15.27
CA ILE A 21 -7.06 -4.41 14.39
C ILE A 21 -7.07 -3.04 15.06
N LEU A 22 -7.21 -2.99 16.39
CA LEU A 22 -7.38 -1.76 17.16
C LEU A 22 -6.29 -0.70 16.90
N PRO A 23 -4.98 -1.04 16.81
CA PRO A 23 -3.95 -0.04 16.52
C PRO A 23 -4.07 0.64 15.16
N TRP A 24 -4.87 0.09 14.24
CA TRP A 24 -5.04 0.60 12.88
C TRP A 24 -6.31 1.43 12.68
N VAL A 25 -7.16 1.53 13.71
CA VAL A 25 -8.33 2.40 13.71
C VAL A 25 -7.86 3.82 14.02
N ALA A 26 -8.25 4.79 13.19
CA ALA A 26 -7.72 6.16 13.26
C ALA A 26 -8.13 6.91 14.54
N LYS A 27 -9.25 6.54 15.16
CA LYS A 27 -9.74 7.11 16.41
C LYS A 27 -9.80 5.99 17.44
N SER A 28 -9.18 6.22 18.60
CA SER A 28 -9.27 5.28 19.73
C SER A 28 -10.74 5.02 20.07
N MET A 29 -11.08 3.73 20.17
CA MET A 29 -12.43 3.25 20.48
C MET A 29 -12.36 2.02 21.39
N PRO A 30 -13.41 1.74 22.17
CA PRO A 30 -13.53 0.49 22.91
C PRO A 30 -13.43 -0.75 22.00
N LEU A 31 -12.82 -1.82 22.52
CA LEU A 31 -12.71 -3.08 21.80
C LEU A 31 -14.09 -3.70 21.50
N GLU A 32 -15.07 -3.48 22.38
CA GLU A 32 -16.44 -3.96 22.20
C GLU A 32 -17.11 -3.28 21.01
N ASP A 33 -17.04 -1.95 20.90
CA ASP A 33 -17.56 -1.20 19.76
C ASP A 33 -16.94 -1.66 18.43
N LEU A 34 -15.63 -1.93 18.42
CA LEU A 34 -14.95 -2.48 17.25
C LEU A 34 -15.47 -3.89 16.90
N ARG A 35 -15.68 -4.76 17.89
CA ARG A 35 -16.25 -6.10 17.66
C ARG A 35 -17.65 -6.01 17.09
N ASP A 36 -18.50 -5.16 17.66
CA ASP A 36 -19.87 -4.98 17.22
C ASP A 36 -19.93 -4.48 15.77
N ALA A 37 -19.12 -3.47 15.42
CA ALA A 37 -19.02 -2.98 14.05
C ALA A 37 -18.56 -4.07 13.06
N LEU A 38 -17.56 -4.87 13.44
CA LEU A 38 -17.04 -5.95 12.61
C LEU A 38 -18.07 -7.08 12.42
N TYR A 39 -18.77 -7.49 13.47
CA TYR A 39 -19.82 -8.52 13.36
C TYR A 39 -21.05 -8.01 12.62
N GLN A 40 -21.43 -6.73 12.79
CA GLN A 40 -22.48 -6.11 11.99
C GLN A 40 -22.13 -6.15 10.48
N LYS A 41 -20.86 -5.91 10.13
CA LYS A 41 -20.39 -6.05 8.74
C LYS A 41 -20.55 -7.47 8.19
N THR A 42 -20.39 -8.50 9.03
CA THR A 42 -20.60 -9.90 8.61
C THR A 42 -22.06 -10.21 8.25
N LEU A 43 -23.02 -9.51 8.88
CA LEU A 43 -24.45 -9.65 8.59
C LEU A 43 -24.84 -8.96 7.28
N SER A 44 -24.09 -7.92 6.89
CA SER A 44 -24.29 -7.16 5.64
C SER A 44 -23.01 -7.09 4.81
N PRO A 45 -22.52 -8.21 4.23
CA PRO A 45 -21.21 -8.28 3.57
C PRO A 45 -21.00 -7.34 2.39
N THR A 46 -22.10 -6.93 1.75
CA THR A 46 -22.10 -6.06 0.56
C THR A 46 -22.34 -4.58 0.89
N SER A 47 -22.48 -4.24 2.17
CA SER A 47 -22.66 -2.84 2.57
C SER A 47 -21.44 -2.01 2.19
N ILE A 48 -21.64 -0.71 2.04
CA ILE A 48 -20.55 0.27 1.93
C ILE A 48 -20.46 1.04 3.24
N PRO A 49 -19.27 1.57 3.61
CA PRO A 49 -19.15 2.38 4.81
C PRO A 49 -19.95 3.67 4.66
N GLU A 50 -20.86 3.92 5.59
CA GLU A 50 -21.75 5.10 5.60
C GLU A 50 -21.17 6.29 6.40
N SER A 51 -20.08 6.05 7.13
CA SER A 51 -19.40 7.05 7.95
C SER A 51 -17.88 6.94 7.82
N ARG A 52 -17.17 7.99 8.22
CA ARG A 52 -15.70 8.00 8.30
C ARG A 52 -15.19 6.89 9.22
N GLU A 53 -15.83 6.72 10.38
CA GLU A 53 -15.50 5.68 11.35
C GLU A 53 -15.68 4.28 10.78
N ALA A 54 -16.79 4.02 10.08
CA ALA A 54 -17.02 2.74 9.41
C ALA A 54 -15.96 2.45 8.35
N LEU A 55 -15.59 3.45 7.55
CA LEU A 55 -14.51 3.32 6.56
C LEU A 55 -13.16 3.03 7.24
N ASP A 56 -12.83 3.74 8.32
CA ASP A 56 -11.58 3.56 9.05
C ASP A 56 -11.48 2.14 9.65
N ILE A 57 -12.59 1.58 10.17
CA ILE A 57 -12.67 0.20 10.65
C ILE A 57 -12.49 -0.79 9.48
N GLU A 58 -13.15 -0.57 8.35
CA GLU A 58 -13.03 -1.44 7.17
C GLU A 58 -11.60 -1.46 6.61
N LEU A 59 -10.91 -0.31 6.60
CA LEU A 59 -9.51 -0.23 6.19
C LEU A 59 -8.57 -0.85 7.23
N ALA A 60 -8.85 -0.66 8.53
CA ALA A 60 -8.08 -1.30 9.60
C ALA A 60 -8.12 -2.82 9.49
N VAL A 61 -9.30 -3.42 9.27
CA VAL A 61 -9.40 -4.87 9.09
C VAL A 61 -8.74 -5.32 7.79
N ALA A 62 -8.84 -4.55 6.71
CA ALA A 62 -8.15 -4.84 5.44
C ALA A 62 -6.62 -4.88 5.62
N ARG A 63 -6.03 -3.94 6.36
CA ARG A 63 -4.59 -3.94 6.69
C ARG A 63 -4.17 -5.24 7.37
N VAL A 64 -4.86 -5.62 8.45
CA VAL A 64 -4.54 -6.83 9.21
C VAL A 64 -4.76 -8.09 8.36
N MET A 65 -5.81 -8.13 7.56
CA MET A 65 -6.10 -9.24 6.66
C MET A 65 -4.99 -9.43 5.62
N LEU A 66 -4.57 -8.35 4.94
CA LEU A 66 -3.45 -8.39 4.00
C LEU A 66 -2.16 -8.87 4.68
N ARG A 67 -1.88 -8.37 5.89
CA ARG A 67 -0.70 -8.75 6.66
C ARG A 67 -0.68 -10.24 7.01
N GLU A 68 -1.81 -10.77 7.48
CA GLU A 68 -1.96 -12.19 7.80
C GLU A 68 -1.88 -13.07 6.55
N MET A 69 -2.45 -12.63 5.42
CA MET A 69 -2.35 -13.33 4.13
C MET A 69 -0.91 -13.41 3.64
N VAL A 70 -0.18 -12.29 3.61
CA VAL A 70 1.24 -12.26 3.20
C VAL A 70 2.10 -13.09 4.14
N ARG A 71 1.85 -13.03 5.46
CA ARG A 71 2.54 -13.87 6.46
C ARG A 71 2.34 -15.35 6.15
N GLU A 72 1.10 -15.77 5.90
CA GLU A 72 0.81 -17.18 5.66
C GLU A 72 1.39 -17.68 4.33
N LEU A 73 1.29 -16.87 3.26
CA LEU A 73 1.91 -17.20 1.98
C LEU A 73 3.44 -17.30 2.08
N ARG A 74 4.08 -16.45 2.91
CA ARG A 74 5.53 -16.52 3.17
C ARG A 74 5.90 -17.80 3.92
N LEU A 75 5.13 -18.19 4.94
CA LEU A 75 5.35 -19.43 5.69
C LEU A 75 5.21 -20.68 4.80
N ARG A 76 4.36 -20.62 3.77
CA ARG A 76 4.18 -21.68 2.77
C ARG A 76 5.28 -21.71 1.70
N GLY A 77 6.18 -20.73 1.67
CA GLY A 77 7.20 -20.61 0.63
C GLY A 77 6.64 -20.30 -0.77
N THR A 78 5.39 -19.81 -0.87
CA THR A 78 4.74 -19.52 -2.16
C THR A 78 5.03 -18.13 -2.68
N LEU A 79 5.63 -17.27 -1.84
CA LEU A 79 6.05 -15.93 -2.24
C LEU A 79 7.52 -15.94 -2.63
N THR A 80 7.83 -15.27 -3.74
CA THR A 80 9.21 -14.90 -4.08
C THR A 80 9.82 -14.08 -2.94
N ALA A 81 11.14 -14.20 -2.77
CA ALA A 81 11.85 -13.44 -1.77
C ALA A 81 11.79 -11.95 -2.14
N ARG A 82 10.93 -11.20 -1.43
CA ARG A 82 10.82 -9.72 -1.35
C ARG A 82 11.04 -8.97 -2.67
N GLY A 83 9.95 -8.41 -3.20
CA GLY A 83 9.96 -7.62 -4.43
C GLY A 83 8.79 -8.06 -5.28
N TYR A 84 7.72 -7.27 -5.27
CA TYR A 84 6.54 -7.50 -6.10
C TYR A 84 6.40 -6.27 -6.99
N ASP A 85 6.56 -6.43 -8.28
CA ASP A 85 6.35 -5.33 -9.21
C ASP A 85 5.77 -5.87 -10.52
N PRO A 86 4.61 -5.38 -10.97
CA PRO A 86 3.68 -4.49 -10.26
C PRO A 86 2.85 -5.25 -9.19
N ILE A 87 2.25 -4.51 -8.26
CA ILE A 87 1.15 -4.99 -7.40
C ILE A 87 -0.16 -4.47 -7.96
N LEU A 88 -0.98 -5.38 -8.49
CA LEU A 88 -2.31 -5.11 -9.01
C LEU A 88 -3.36 -5.36 -7.91
N VAL A 89 -4.23 -4.37 -7.67
CA VAL A 89 -5.18 -4.34 -6.56
C VAL A 89 -6.60 -4.21 -7.10
N SER A 90 -7.49 -5.11 -6.69
CA SER A 90 -8.92 -5.09 -6.99
C SER A 90 -9.73 -5.29 -5.71
N GLY A 91 -11.04 -5.05 -5.77
CA GLY A 91 -11.96 -5.23 -4.64
C GLY A 91 -12.45 -3.93 -4.01
N SER A 92 -13.76 -3.88 -3.74
CA SER A 92 -14.49 -2.65 -3.38
C SER A 92 -14.00 -1.94 -2.12
N THR A 93 -13.54 -2.69 -1.11
CA THR A 93 -13.00 -2.10 0.14
C THR A 93 -11.82 -1.16 -0.13
N LEU A 94 -11.00 -1.45 -1.14
CA LEU A 94 -9.79 -0.68 -1.45
C LEU A 94 -9.98 0.29 -2.62
N THR A 95 -10.92 0.02 -3.52
CA THR A 95 -11.02 0.73 -4.81
C THR A 95 -12.21 1.68 -4.94
N ARG A 96 -13.18 1.67 -4.00
CA ARG A 96 -14.39 2.52 -4.07
C ARG A 96 -14.42 3.68 -3.07
N ALA A 97 -14.48 3.39 -1.77
CA ALA A 97 -14.79 4.40 -0.75
C ALA A 97 -13.56 5.13 -0.19
N ALA A 98 -12.39 4.49 -0.20
CA ALA A 98 -11.16 5.05 0.32
C ALA A 98 -10.56 6.11 -0.62
N SER A 99 -9.98 7.17 -0.05
CA SER A 99 -9.14 8.08 -0.82
C SER A 99 -7.88 7.36 -1.34
N PRO A 100 -7.24 7.86 -2.42
CA PRO A 100 -5.98 7.29 -2.90
C PRO A 100 -4.92 7.13 -1.80
N GLN A 101 -4.78 8.12 -0.90
CA GLN A 101 -3.85 8.10 0.23
C GLN A 101 -4.19 7.00 1.23
N GLN A 102 -5.47 6.87 1.59
CA GLN A 102 -5.95 5.81 2.48
C GLN A 102 -5.71 4.42 1.88
N THR A 103 -5.99 4.25 0.58
CA THR A 103 -5.71 3.01 -0.15
C THR A 103 -4.22 2.71 -0.17
N LEU A 104 -3.37 3.68 -0.48
CA LEU A 104 -1.92 3.51 -0.50
C LEU A 104 -1.39 3.07 0.86
N LEU A 105 -1.73 3.79 1.93
CA LEU A 105 -1.29 3.43 3.28
C LEU A 105 -1.79 2.03 3.67
N THR A 106 -3.06 1.71 3.40
CA THR A 106 -3.62 0.39 3.68
C THR A 106 -2.84 -0.73 3.00
N LEU A 107 -2.45 -0.54 1.74
CA LEU A 107 -1.66 -1.50 0.96
C LEU A 107 -0.24 -1.62 1.50
N LEU A 108 0.43 -0.50 1.79
CA LEU A 108 1.81 -0.51 2.29
C LEU A 108 1.91 -1.12 3.70
N ASP A 109 0.95 -0.82 4.57
CA ASP A 109 0.90 -1.32 5.94
C ASP A 109 0.60 -2.83 5.98
N GLY A 110 -0.32 -3.27 5.11
CA GLY A 110 -0.75 -4.66 5.02
C GLY A 110 0.26 -5.55 4.30
N ILE A 111 0.70 -5.16 3.10
CA ILE A 111 1.57 -5.99 2.27
C ILE A 111 3.04 -5.89 2.71
N GLN A 112 3.46 -4.70 3.16
CA GLN A 112 4.85 -4.39 3.51
C GLN A 112 5.86 -4.81 2.43
N PRO A 113 5.69 -4.29 1.18
CA PRO A 113 6.65 -4.53 0.12
C PRO A 113 8.00 -3.92 0.49
N ALA A 114 9.06 -4.44 -0.12
CA ALA A 114 10.42 -3.89 -0.05
C ALA A 114 10.93 -3.71 -1.47
N GLY A 115 11.69 -2.64 -1.72
CA GLY A 115 12.15 -2.29 -3.06
C GLY A 115 11.26 -1.29 -3.78
N ILE A 116 11.37 -1.29 -5.11
CA ILE A 116 10.58 -0.45 -6.00
C ILE A 116 9.39 -1.26 -6.52
N THR A 117 8.19 -0.72 -6.36
CA THR A 117 6.93 -1.37 -6.76
C THR A 117 5.97 -0.34 -7.32
N THR A 118 5.33 -0.68 -8.43
CA THR A 118 4.18 0.07 -8.96
C THR A 118 2.87 -0.51 -8.39
N LEU A 119 2.07 0.33 -7.74
CA LEU A 119 0.72 -0.05 -7.27
C LEU A 119 -0.33 0.39 -8.29
N ILE A 120 -1.14 -0.57 -8.76
CA ILE A 120 -2.13 -0.35 -9.81
C ILE A 120 -3.51 -0.76 -9.29
N LEU A 121 -4.53 0.07 -9.50
CA LEU A 121 -5.90 -0.16 -9.06
C LEU A 121 -6.81 -0.56 -10.22
N ASP A 122 -7.55 -1.65 -10.01
CA ASP A 122 -8.72 -2.06 -10.77
C ASP A 122 -9.98 -1.45 -10.14
N LYS A 123 -10.27 -0.19 -10.47
CA LYS A 123 -11.44 0.53 -9.95
C LYS A 123 -12.77 -0.04 -10.48
N HIS A 124 -12.73 -0.72 -11.62
CA HIS A 124 -13.92 -1.19 -12.32
C HIS A 124 -14.17 -2.70 -12.15
N SER A 125 -13.34 -3.39 -11.35
CA SER A 125 -13.42 -4.84 -11.13
C SER A 125 -13.34 -5.65 -12.43
N ILE A 126 -12.60 -5.15 -13.42
CA ILE A 126 -12.52 -5.76 -14.76
C ILE A 126 -11.55 -6.93 -14.81
N ILE A 127 -10.65 -7.08 -13.84
CA ILE A 127 -9.61 -8.12 -13.88
C ILE A 127 -10.20 -9.53 -13.94
N GLN A 128 -11.32 -9.78 -13.25
CA GLN A 128 -11.98 -11.08 -13.24
C GLN A 128 -12.57 -11.40 -14.63
N SER A 129 -13.23 -10.43 -15.24
CA SER A 129 -13.78 -10.55 -16.59
C SER A 129 -12.68 -10.73 -17.63
N LEU A 130 -11.55 -10.02 -17.49
CA LEU A 130 -10.38 -10.20 -18.36
C LEU A 130 -9.76 -11.60 -18.22
N GLY A 131 -9.71 -12.14 -17.01
CA GLY A 131 -9.22 -13.50 -16.78
C GLY A 131 -10.02 -14.55 -17.54
N VAL A 132 -11.35 -14.42 -17.58
CA VAL A 132 -12.22 -15.29 -18.38
C VAL A 132 -12.06 -15.01 -19.88
N ALA A 133 -12.05 -13.74 -20.29
CA ALA A 133 -11.93 -13.35 -21.70
C ALA A 133 -10.59 -13.79 -22.31
N GLY A 134 -9.52 -13.83 -21.51
CA GLY A 134 -8.19 -14.31 -21.92
C GLY A 134 -8.15 -15.78 -22.34
N LEU A 135 -9.12 -16.59 -21.89
CA LEU A 135 -9.26 -17.98 -22.34
C LEU A 135 -9.73 -18.08 -23.80
N ILE A 136 -10.39 -17.04 -24.31
CA ILE A 136 -10.93 -16.96 -25.68
C ILE A 136 -10.01 -16.10 -26.55
N GLN A 137 -9.61 -14.93 -26.06
CA GLN A 137 -8.71 -13.99 -26.75
C GLN A 137 -7.50 -13.67 -25.85
N PRO A 138 -6.41 -14.45 -25.92
CA PRO A 138 -5.24 -14.30 -25.04
C PRO A 138 -4.56 -12.93 -25.07
N TYR A 139 -4.69 -12.18 -26.17
CA TYR A 139 -4.11 -10.83 -26.30
C TYR A 139 -4.93 -9.74 -25.63
N LEU A 140 -6.23 -9.95 -25.40
CA LEU A 140 -7.12 -8.92 -24.85
C LEU A 140 -6.70 -8.47 -23.44
N PRO A 141 -6.37 -9.38 -22.49
CA PRO A 141 -5.89 -8.95 -21.17
C PRO A 141 -4.63 -8.08 -21.24
N VAL A 142 -3.67 -8.43 -22.11
CA VAL A 142 -2.42 -7.67 -22.28
C VAL A 142 -2.74 -6.26 -22.79
N GLN A 143 -3.55 -6.16 -23.85
CA GLN A 143 -3.95 -4.86 -24.42
C GLN A 143 -4.70 -3.98 -23.42
N VAL A 144 -5.56 -4.58 -22.60
CA VAL A 144 -6.32 -3.82 -21.59
C VAL A 144 -5.43 -3.41 -20.41
N LEU A 145 -4.46 -4.24 -20.01
CA LEU A 145 -3.45 -3.88 -18.99
C LEU A 145 -2.55 -2.72 -19.44
N GLU A 146 -2.27 -2.61 -20.74
CA GLU A 146 -1.51 -1.50 -21.34
C GLU A 146 -2.37 -0.25 -21.62
N SER A 147 -3.69 -0.35 -21.40
CA SER A 147 -4.63 0.76 -21.60
C SER A 147 -4.83 1.61 -20.34
N THR A 148 -5.69 2.62 -20.44
CA THR A 148 -6.10 3.46 -19.30
C THR A 148 -7.18 2.83 -18.41
N ALA A 149 -7.54 1.57 -18.66
CA ALA A 149 -8.56 0.86 -17.89
C ALA A 149 -8.16 0.63 -16.42
N PHE A 150 -6.87 0.65 -16.12
CA PHE A 150 -6.32 0.57 -14.78
C PHE A 150 -5.74 1.91 -14.34
N THR A 151 -5.82 2.19 -13.05
CA THR A 151 -5.30 3.42 -12.46
C THR A 151 -3.96 3.17 -11.80
N SER A 152 -2.88 3.81 -12.28
CA SER A 152 -1.60 3.85 -11.56
C SER A 152 -1.76 4.69 -10.28
N LEU A 153 -1.66 4.06 -9.11
CA LEU A 153 -1.81 4.74 -7.82
C LEU A 153 -0.53 5.49 -7.47
N ALA A 154 0.60 4.79 -7.43
CA ALA A 154 1.91 5.32 -7.13
C ALA A 154 2.99 4.33 -7.56
N THR A 155 4.17 4.85 -7.92
CA THR A 155 5.41 4.08 -7.82
C THR A 155 5.96 4.29 -6.42
N VAL A 156 6.29 3.22 -5.69
CA VAL A 156 6.72 3.29 -4.29
C VAL A 156 8.12 2.70 -4.13
N VAL A 157 9.00 3.43 -3.46
CA VAL A 157 10.31 2.97 -3.00
C VAL A 157 10.22 2.65 -1.50
N SER A 158 10.10 1.38 -1.15
CA SER A 158 10.04 0.93 0.25
C SER A 158 11.43 0.55 0.76
N LEU A 159 11.91 1.30 1.76
CA LEU A 159 13.25 1.16 2.33
C LEU A 159 13.28 0.19 3.51
N VAL A 160 14.42 -0.49 3.68
CA VAL A 160 14.73 -1.29 4.87
C VAL A 160 15.96 -0.70 5.53
N SER A 161 15.81 -0.12 6.72
CA SER A 161 16.91 0.46 7.49
C SER A 161 16.89 -0.02 8.93
N GLU A 162 18.09 -0.17 9.51
CA GLU A 162 18.29 -0.46 10.95
C GLU A 162 18.67 0.81 11.73
N SER A 163 18.65 1.98 11.09
CA SER A 163 18.98 3.25 11.73
C SER A 163 17.91 3.68 12.74
N PRO A 164 18.22 4.51 13.74
CA PRO A 164 17.21 5.11 14.61
C PRO A 164 16.20 5.96 13.83
N LEU A 165 14.96 6.07 14.32
CA LEU A 165 13.94 6.96 13.75
C LEU A 165 14.45 8.42 13.73
N GLY A 166 14.08 9.16 12.68
CA GLY A 166 14.49 10.54 12.45
C GLY A 166 15.86 10.70 11.79
N LYS A 167 16.71 9.68 11.78
CA LYS A 167 18.02 9.74 11.11
C LYS A 167 17.86 9.78 9.59
N GLU A 168 18.66 10.59 8.91
CA GLU A 168 18.75 10.59 7.44
C GLU A 168 19.24 9.23 6.95
N ILE A 169 18.57 8.63 5.97
CA ILE A 169 18.87 7.27 5.49
C ILE A 169 18.95 7.14 3.97
N LEU A 170 18.59 8.20 3.23
CA LEU A 170 18.58 8.19 1.77
C LEU A 170 18.66 9.63 1.26
N ASN A 171 19.53 9.86 0.28
CA ASN A 171 19.37 10.98 -0.65
C ASN A 171 18.76 10.44 -1.94
N ALA A 172 17.69 11.07 -2.42
CA ALA A 172 17.01 10.69 -3.65
C ALA A 172 16.90 11.86 -4.60
N ARG A 173 17.13 11.61 -5.89
CA ARG A 173 16.94 12.59 -6.97
C ARG A 173 16.00 12.01 -8.01
N LEU A 174 14.91 12.73 -8.30
CA LEU A 174 14.02 12.46 -9.42
C LEU A 174 14.31 13.47 -10.54
N GLU A 175 14.78 13.00 -11.68
CA GLU A 175 14.99 13.77 -12.89
C GLU A 175 13.87 13.51 -13.90
N TYR A 176 13.26 14.57 -14.41
CA TYR A 176 12.17 14.53 -15.40
C TYR A 176 12.73 14.51 -16.83
N GLU A 177 11.92 14.09 -17.79
CA GLU A 177 12.29 14.11 -19.22
C GLU A 177 12.68 15.50 -19.75
N ASN A 178 12.17 16.57 -19.13
CA ASN A 178 12.51 17.95 -19.48
C ASN A 178 13.85 18.43 -18.88
N GLY A 179 14.61 17.56 -18.21
CA GLY A 179 15.89 17.85 -17.58
C GLY A 179 15.82 18.56 -16.23
N LYS A 180 14.63 18.96 -15.76
CA LYS A 180 14.45 19.43 -14.38
C LYS A 180 14.62 18.26 -13.42
N PHE A 181 14.96 18.55 -12.17
CA PHE A 181 15.03 17.54 -11.13
C PHE A 181 14.55 18.07 -9.78
N VAL A 182 14.18 17.13 -8.90
CA VAL A 182 13.91 17.37 -7.48
C VAL A 182 14.82 16.46 -6.67
N GLU A 183 15.51 17.02 -5.68
CA GLU A 183 16.31 16.28 -4.70
C GLU A 183 15.64 16.33 -3.33
N VAL A 184 15.71 15.22 -2.61
CA VAL A 184 15.18 15.09 -1.25
C VAL A 184 16.10 14.23 -0.39
N THR A 185 16.31 14.67 0.85
CA THR A 185 16.92 13.85 1.90
C THR A 185 15.81 13.25 2.76
N VAL A 186 15.85 11.94 2.97
CA VAL A 186 14.77 11.16 3.58
C VAL A 186 15.20 10.60 4.93
N SER A 187 14.43 10.92 5.97
CA SER A 187 14.65 10.41 7.32
C SER A 187 13.91 9.09 7.59
N HIS A 188 14.49 8.22 8.41
CA HIS A 188 13.84 6.98 8.85
C HIS A 188 12.57 7.28 9.64
N GLY A 189 11.48 6.56 9.35
CA GLY A 189 10.15 6.79 9.90
C GLY A 189 9.25 7.69 9.03
N SER A 190 9.79 8.30 7.99
CA SER A 190 9.03 9.21 7.11
C SER A 190 8.39 8.49 5.91
N ILE A 191 7.40 9.16 5.31
CA ILE A 191 6.88 8.85 3.99
C ILE A 191 6.81 10.17 3.22
N ILE A 192 7.25 10.18 1.97
CA ILE A 192 7.36 11.41 1.17
C ILE A 192 6.84 11.13 -0.24
N ALA A 193 6.01 12.04 -0.77
CA ALA A 193 5.59 12.02 -2.16
C ALA A 193 6.39 13.02 -2.99
N LEU A 194 6.99 12.55 -4.09
CA LEU A 194 7.64 13.35 -5.11
C LEU A 194 6.68 13.53 -6.30
N PRO A 195 6.58 14.75 -6.87
CA PRO A 195 5.63 15.02 -7.94
C PRO A 195 6.07 14.31 -9.22
N LEU A 196 5.28 13.36 -9.69
CA LEU A 196 5.44 12.68 -10.98
C LEU A 196 4.04 12.28 -11.49
N ARG A 197 3.48 13.04 -12.43
CA ARG A 197 2.04 12.91 -12.77
C ARG A 197 1.75 11.63 -13.56
N PRO A 198 0.50 11.13 -13.56
CA PRO A 198 0.11 10.04 -14.43
C PRO A 198 0.49 10.32 -15.89
N GLY A 199 1.19 9.36 -16.51
CA GLY A 199 1.70 9.47 -17.88
C GLY A 199 3.10 10.12 -18.01
N GLU A 200 3.64 10.72 -16.94
CA GLU A 200 5.03 11.17 -16.91
C GLU A 200 5.98 10.04 -16.52
N SER A 201 7.18 10.04 -17.10
CA SER A 201 8.28 9.14 -16.71
C SER A 201 9.49 9.95 -16.23
N GLY A 202 10.35 9.32 -15.44
CA GLY A 202 11.53 9.97 -14.88
C GLY A 202 12.65 9.00 -14.54
N LYS A 203 13.84 9.54 -14.29
CA LYS A 203 15.01 8.82 -13.81
C LYS A 203 15.15 9.06 -12.31
N LEU A 204 15.13 7.99 -11.54
CA LEU A 204 15.25 8.02 -10.09
C LEU A 204 16.63 7.52 -9.67
N TYR A 205 17.40 8.41 -9.05
CA TYR A 205 18.69 8.11 -8.44
C TYR A 205 18.49 7.96 -6.93
N LEU A 206 19.07 6.91 -6.36
CA LEU A 206 18.93 6.55 -4.95
C LEU A 206 20.30 6.31 -4.33
N GLU A 207 20.65 7.13 -3.35
CA GLU A 207 21.91 7.02 -2.61
C GLU A 207 21.61 6.65 -1.15
N PRO A 208 21.49 5.35 -0.84
CA PRO A 208 21.19 4.90 0.51
C PRO A 208 22.35 5.18 1.47
N GLN A 209 22.03 5.60 2.69
CA GLN A 209 22.98 5.88 3.77
C GLN A 209 22.82 4.88 4.92
N HIS A 210 23.84 4.78 5.77
CA HIS A 210 23.80 4.04 7.04
C HIS A 210 23.21 2.60 6.96
N ARG A 211 23.70 1.80 6.00
CA ARG A 211 23.26 0.40 5.76
C ARG A 211 21.79 0.25 5.40
N THR A 212 21.19 1.30 4.85
CA THR A 212 19.84 1.22 4.28
C THR A 212 19.87 0.39 3.02
N ARG A 213 18.93 -0.55 2.91
CA ARG A 213 18.78 -1.44 1.76
C ARG A 213 17.53 -1.10 0.98
N ILE A 214 17.66 -1.20 -0.33
CA ILE A 214 16.57 -1.08 -1.29
C ILE A 214 16.58 -2.37 -2.11
N GLU A 215 15.59 -3.22 -1.88
CA GLU A 215 15.48 -4.52 -2.56
C GLU A 215 14.89 -4.32 -3.98
N ALA A 216 15.61 -3.62 -4.84
CA ALA A 216 15.15 -3.26 -6.19
C ALA A 216 15.91 -4.02 -7.28
N SER A 217 15.21 -4.36 -8.36
CA SER A 217 15.77 -4.89 -9.61
C SER A 217 15.54 -3.91 -10.75
N GLY A 218 16.32 -4.01 -11.83
CA GLY A 218 16.13 -3.16 -13.02
C GLY A 218 16.84 -1.81 -12.97
N LEU A 219 17.96 -1.73 -12.24
CA LEU A 219 18.88 -0.60 -12.32
C LEU A 219 19.43 -0.49 -13.76
N VAL A 220 19.31 0.69 -14.35
CA VAL A 220 19.85 1.03 -15.68
C VAL A 220 20.98 2.02 -15.46
N GLU A 221 22.20 1.57 -15.71
CA GLU A 221 23.41 2.33 -15.34
C GLU A 221 23.41 2.63 -13.84
N ASP A 222 23.08 3.87 -13.45
CA ASP A 222 23.03 4.35 -12.07
C ASP A 222 21.64 4.86 -11.62
N PHE A 223 20.58 4.62 -12.42
CA PHE A 223 19.22 5.07 -12.10
C PHE A 223 18.14 4.01 -12.33
N TYR A 224 16.97 4.22 -11.73
CA TYR A 224 15.77 3.45 -11.98
C TYR A 224 14.80 4.26 -12.83
N LYS A 225 14.28 3.67 -13.92
CA LYS A 225 13.18 4.29 -14.67
C LYS A 225 11.89 4.12 -13.89
N VAL A 226 11.21 5.22 -13.60
CA VAL A 226 9.95 5.24 -12.83
C VAL A 226 8.86 5.96 -13.59
N ASN A 227 7.61 5.53 -13.38
CA ASN A 227 6.43 6.14 -13.98
C ASN A 227 5.55 6.79 -12.91
N GLY A 228 4.87 7.88 -13.27
CA GLY A 228 3.97 8.58 -12.38
C GLY A 228 2.64 7.87 -12.14
N GLY A 229 2.11 8.04 -10.94
CA GLY A 229 0.77 7.63 -10.54
C GLY A 229 -0.03 8.81 -10.00
N ILE A 230 -1.27 8.59 -9.57
CA ILE A 230 -2.12 9.64 -8.97
C ILE A 230 -1.43 10.31 -7.77
N LEU A 231 -0.67 9.55 -6.98
CA LEU A 231 0.10 10.04 -5.82
C LEU A 231 1.59 10.27 -6.14
N GLY A 232 1.97 10.20 -7.42
CA GLY A 232 3.36 10.38 -7.85
C GLY A 232 4.29 9.22 -7.51
N LEU A 233 5.54 9.58 -7.23
CA LEU A 233 6.58 8.67 -6.74
C LEU A 233 6.64 8.81 -5.21
N VAL A 234 6.41 7.73 -4.47
CA VAL A 234 6.40 7.75 -3.01
C VAL A 234 7.63 7.04 -2.47
N ILE A 235 8.37 7.69 -1.57
CA ILE A 235 9.44 7.06 -0.80
C ILE A 235 8.87 6.70 0.57
N ASP A 236 8.78 5.40 0.86
CA ASP A 236 8.35 4.87 2.15
C ASP A 236 9.58 4.44 2.96
N ALA A 237 10.00 5.34 3.86
CA ALA A 237 11.09 5.17 4.80
C ALA A 237 10.59 4.75 6.18
N ARG A 238 9.35 4.28 6.34
CA ARG A 238 8.77 3.93 7.65
C ARG A 238 9.31 2.62 8.25
N GLY A 239 10.09 1.88 7.48
CA GLY A 239 10.69 0.61 7.88
C GLY A 239 9.85 -0.61 7.51
N ARG A 240 10.53 -1.77 7.49
CA ARG A 240 9.95 -3.09 7.21
C ARG A 240 10.65 -4.13 8.12
N PRO A 241 10.00 -4.63 9.19
CA PRO A 241 8.59 -4.46 9.50
C PRO A 241 8.22 -3.04 9.94
N LEU A 242 6.98 -2.63 9.66
CA LEU A 242 6.40 -1.41 10.20
C LEU A 242 6.07 -1.63 11.69
N GLU A 243 6.68 -0.81 12.53
CA GLU A 243 6.49 -0.78 13.98
C GLU A 243 5.58 0.39 14.37
N MET A 244 4.53 0.11 15.13
CA MET A 244 3.59 1.12 15.61
C MET A 244 3.90 1.45 17.07
N PRO A 245 3.85 2.73 17.48
CA PRO A 245 3.93 3.11 18.88
C PRO A 245 2.85 2.44 19.72
N SER A 246 3.22 1.99 20.92
CA SER A 246 2.28 1.45 21.90
C SER A 246 1.33 2.52 22.46
N ASN A 247 1.76 3.78 22.46
CA ASN A 247 0.94 4.90 22.93
C ASN A 247 -0.03 5.38 21.83
N ASP A 248 -1.32 5.37 22.12
CA ASP A 248 -2.38 5.74 21.18
C ASP A 248 -2.21 7.15 20.60
N LYS A 249 -1.95 8.16 21.44
CA LYS A 249 -1.79 9.55 20.97
C LYS A 249 -0.60 9.70 20.02
N GLN A 250 0.52 9.03 20.32
CA GLN A 250 1.69 9.06 19.44
C GLN A 250 1.40 8.35 18.11
N ARG A 251 0.66 7.24 18.16
CA ARG A 251 0.26 6.48 16.97
C ARG A 251 -0.67 7.29 16.08
N ASP A 252 -1.68 7.93 16.64
CA ASP A 252 -2.64 8.77 15.91
C ASP A 252 -1.94 9.95 15.23
N ALA A 253 -1.05 10.63 15.97
CA ALA A 253 -0.26 11.73 15.43
C ALA A 253 0.67 11.27 14.28
N MET A 254 1.29 10.10 14.43
CA MET A 254 2.17 9.52 13.41
C MET A 254 1.40 9.17 12.13
N VAL A 255 0.24 8.50 12.26
CA VAL A 255 -0.61 8.15 11.11
C VAL A 255 -1.16 9.38 10.42
N ALA A 256 -1.60 10.39 11.17
CA ALA A 256 -2.04 11.67 10.62
C ALA A 256 -0.93 12.35 9.81
N GLY A 257 0.30 12.37 10.36
CA GLY A 257 1.48 12.90 9.65
C GLY A 257 1.74 12.20 8.31
N TRP A 258 1.55 10.88 8.23
CA TRP A 258 1.70 10.14 6.98
C TRP A 258 0.63 10.47 5.95
N VAL A 259 -0.62 10.68 6.38
CA VAL A 259 -1.70 11.10 5.47
C VAL A 259 -1.41 12.49 4.89
N THR A 260 -1.00 13.44 5.73
CA THR A 260 -0.64 14.80 5.28
C THR A 260 0.56 14.79 4.33
N ALA A 261 1.57 13.96 4.58
CA ALA A 261 2.74 13.84 3.71
C ALA A 261 2.41 13.32 2.29
N LEU A 262 1.26 12.67 2.11
CA LEU A 262 0.74 12.21 0.82
C LEU A 262 -0.27 13.21 0.20
N GLY A 263 -0.32 14.45 0.70
CA GLY A 263 -1.21 15.51 0.21
C GLY A 263 -2.66 15.37 0.66
N GLY A 264 -2.90 14.72 1.81
CA GLY A 264 -4.21 14.63 2.47
C GLY A 264 -4.45 15.69 3.55
#